data_AF-K7GJL4-F1
#
_entry.id   AF-K7GJL4-F1
#
_cell.length_a   1.000
_cell.length_b   1.000
_cell.length_c   1.000
_cell.angle_alpha   90.00
_cell.angle_beta   90.00
_cell.angle_gamma   90.00
#
_symmetry.space_group_name_H-M   'P 1'
#
loop_
_entity.id
_entity.type
_entity.pdbx_description
1 polymer ?
#
loop_
_entity_poly.entity_id
_entity_poly.type
_entity_poly.pdbx_seq_one_letter_code
_entity_poly.pdbx_strand_id
1 'polypeptide(L)'
;MAVQLPCSKRDAVFEAIWEGQQIPKDWTKGVLIKFPKKGALSDCNNWRGITLLSVPSKILAKVIIPQISDAVNKSLRKEQARFRK
;
A
#
# COMPACT_ATOMS: atom_id res chain seq x y z
N MET A 1 -3.66 15.66 -17.66
CA MET A 1 -4.95 16.13 -17.09
C MET A 1 -4.80 16.15 -15.58
N ALA A 2 -4.62 17.33 -15.01
CA ALA A 2 -4.53 17.51 -13.56
C ALA A 2 -5.93 17.30 -12.98
N VAL A 3 -6.09 16.28 -12.15
CA VAL A 3 -7.31 16.10 -11.36
C VAL A 3 -7.17 17.04 -10.17
N GLN A 4 -7.63 18.29 -10.33
CA GLN A 4 -7.79 19.22 -9.23
C GLN A 4 -9.03 18.79 -8.44
N LEU A 5 -8.83 18.17 -7.28
CA LEU A 5 -9.88 17.93 -6.31
C LEU A 5 -9.84 19.07 -5.29
N PRO A 6 -10.94 19.80 -5.03
CA PRO A 6 -10.95 20.83 -4.01
C PRO A 6 -11.28 20.20 -2.65
N CYS A 7 -10.33 20.11 -1.70
CA CYS A 7 -10.70 19.83 -0.31
C CYS A 7 -9.67 20.36 0.69
N SER A 8 -9.97 21.54 1.24
CA SER A 8 -9.19 22.46 2.10
C SER A 8 -8.43 21.90 3.33
N LYS A 9 -8.39 20.59 3.57
CA LYS A 9 -7.59 19.95 4.64
C LYS A 9 -6.87 18.67 4.22
N ARG A 10 -7.27 18.02 3.13
CA ARG A 10 -6.68 16.73 2.70
C ARG A 10 -5.45 16.95 1.83
N ASP A 11 -5.44 18.03 1.06
CA ASP A 11 -4.34 18.36 0.15
C ASP A 11 -3.11 18.79 0.94
N ALA A 12 -3.28 19.58 2.00
CA ALA A 12 -2.18 20.08 2.84
C ALA A 12 -1.27 18.98 3.43
N VAL A 13 -1.82 17.81 3.78
CA VAL A 13 -1.01 16.71 4.33
C VAL A 13 -0.16 16.07 3.24
N PHE A 14 -0.72 15.86 2.04
CA PHE A 14 0.04 15.30 0.92
C PHE A 14 1.04 16.32 0.35
N GLU A 15 0.69 17.61 0.30
CA GLU A 15 1.60 18.70 -0.05
C GLU A 15 2.77 18.79 0.92
N ALA A 16 2.52 18.76 2.24
CA ALA A 16 3.59 18.75 3.24
C ALA A 16 4.50 17.52 3.14
N ILE A 17 3.95 16.34 2.81
CA ILE A 17 4.76 15.14 2.54
C ILE A 17 5.60 15.31 1.28
N TRP A 18 5.01 15.91 0.23
CA TRP A 18 5.67 16.14 -1.04
C TRP A 18 6.83 17.15 -0.93
N GLU A 19 6.62 18.26 -0.24
CA GLU A 19 7.64 19.29 -0.01
C GLU A 19 8.67 18.83 1.02
N GLY A 20 8.21 18.28 2.15
CA GLY A 20 9.06 17.87 3.26
C GLY A 20 9.76 16.53 3.06
N GLN A 21 9.37 15.75 2.04
CA GLN A 21 9.87 14.39 1.75
C GLN A 21 9.84 13.45 2.97
N GLN A 22 8.94 13.70 3.92
CA GLN A 22 8.81 12.96 5.17
C GLN A 22 7.40 12.41 5.30
N ILE A 23 7.29 11.10 5.51
CA ILE A 23 6.04 10.43 5.80
C ILE A 23 5.79 10.46 7.32
N PRO A 24 4.58 10.78 7.78
CA PRO A 24 4.25 10.73 9.20
C PRO A 24 4.56 9.37 9.82
N LYS A 25 5.18 9.35 11.01
CA LYS A 25 5.56 8.10 11.69
C LYS A 25 4.37 7.17 11.99
N ASP A 26 3.16 7.70 12.08
CA ASP A 26 1.97 6.87 12.30
C ASP A 26 1.54 6.13 11.04
N TRP A 27 1.91 6.62 9.86
CA TRP A 27 1.58 5.98 8.58
C TRP A 27 2.45 4.77 8.29
N THR A 28 3.58 4.63 8.98
CA THR A 28 4.44 3.45 8.94
C THR A 28 4.03 2.37 9.93
N LYS A 29 3.10 2.68 10.85
CA LYS A 29 2.51 1.71 11.78
C LYS A 29 1.37 0.95 11.12
N GLY A 30 1.22 -0.32 11.48
CA GLY A 30 0.13 -1.16 11.04
C GLY A 30 -0.35 -2.09 12.15
N VAL A 31 -1.61 -2.51 12.06
CA VAL A 31 -2.22 -3.44 13.02
C VAL A 31 -2.16 -4.85 12.45
N LEU A 32 -1.56 -5.79 13.19
CA LEU A 32 -1.51 -7.19 12.79
C LEU A 32 -2.81 -7.90 13.19
N ILE A 33 -3.50 -8.48 12.22
CA ILE A 33 -4.74 -9.24 12.42
C ILE A 33 -4.57 -10.66 11.88
N LYS A 34 -5.08 -11.65 12.61
CA LYS A 34 -5.11 -13.04 12.16
C LYS A 34 -6.29 -13.23 11.21
N PHE A 35 -6.03 -13.76 10.02
CA PHE A 35 -7.02 -14.09 9.01
C PHE A 35 -6.98 -15.60 8.73
N PRO A 36 -8.12 -16.29 8.66
CA PRO A 36 -8.14 -17.74 8.41
C PRO A 36 -7.75 -18.06 6.96
N LYS A 37 -6.92 -19.08 6.78
CA LYS A 37 -6.67 -19.76 5.50
C LYS A 37 -7.64 -20.94 5.37
N LYS A 38 -7.73 -21.51 4.16
CA LYS A 38 -8.48 -22.76 3.93
C LYS A 38 -7.85 -23.89 4.76
N GLY A 39 -8.68 -24.65 5.48
CA GLY A 39 -8.25 -25.73 6.37
C GLY A 39 -9.05 -25.76 7.67
N ALA A 40 -8.62 -26.59 8.62
CA ALA A 40 -9.21 -26.65 9.96
C ALA A 40 -8.77 -25.43 10.80
N LEU A 41 -9.71 -24.74 11.45
CA LEU A 41 -9.43 -23.54 12.26
C LEU A 41 -8.68 -23.83 13.56
N SER A 42 -8.72 -25.08 14.02
CA SER A 42 -7.98 -25.57 15.19
C SER A 42 -6.48 -25.68 14.96
N ASP A 43 -6.03 -25.84 13.71
CA ASP A 43 -4.62 -25.88 13.36
C ASP A 43 -4.06 -24.45 13.23
N CYS A 44 -3.08 -24.13 14.06
CA CYS A 44 -2.43 -22.82 14.10
C CYS A 44 -1.79 -22.44 12.76
N ASN A 45 -1.37 -23.41 11.94
CA ASN A 45 -0.75 -23.17 10.63
C ASN A 45 -1.74 -22.62 9.59
N ASN A 46 -3.04 -22.83 9.82
CA ASN A 46 -4.11 -22.36 8.97
C ASN A 46 -4.50 -20.89 9.22
N TRP A 47 -3.71 -20.15 10.00
CA TRP A 47 -3.88 -18.71 10.16
C TRP A 47 -2.78 -17.94 9.41
N ARG A 48 -3.13 -16.82 8.77
CA ARG A 48 -2.17 -15.85 8.23
C ARG A 48 -2.30 -14.53 8.97
N GLY A 49 -1.18 -13.91 9.32
CA GLY A 49 -1.16 -12.51 9.70
C GLY A 49 -1.41 -11.62 8.48
N ILE A 50 -2.26 -10.61 8.63
CA ILE A 50 -2.40 -9.50 7.68
C ILE A 50 -2.15 -8.21 8.44
N THR A 51 -1.30 -7.35 7.90
CA THR A 51 -1.06 -6.02 8.46
C THR A 51 -2.02 -5.01 7.84
N LEU A 52 -2.91 -4.45 8.66
CA LEU A 52 -3.74 -3.32 8.25
C LEU A 52 -2.96 -2.02 8.35
N LEU A 53 -2.72 -1.39 7.21
CA LEU A 53 -2.17 -0.05 7.11
C LEU A 53 -3.26 1.02 7.22
N SER A 54 -2.85 2.23 7.63
CA SER A 54 -3.71 3.41 7.64
C SER A 54 -4.29 3.69 6.24
N VAL A 55 -5.50 4.26 6.20
CA VAL A 55 -6.15 4.65 4.94
C VAL A 55 -5.27 5.59 4.10
N PRO A 56 -4.71 6.68 4.64
CA PRO A 56 -3.90 7.57 3.82
C PRO A 56 -2.59 6.94 3.33
N SER A 57 -1.96 6.03 4.10
CA SER A 57 -0.81 5.25 3.60
C SER A 57 -1.18 4.41 2.38
N LYS A 58 -2.37 3.79 2.37
CA LYS A 58 -2.85 2.99 1.23
C LYS A 58 -3.15 3.86 0.00
N ILE A 59 -3.69 5.06 0.21
CA ILE A 59 -3.93 6.03 -0.87
C ILE A 59 -2.60 6.43 -1.50
N LEU A 60 -1.60 6.81 -0.69
CA LEU A 60 -0.27 7.15 -1.17
C LEU A 60 0.36 6.00 -1.98
N ALA A 61 0.28 4.77 -1.45
CA ALA A 61 0.78 3.59 -2.15
C ALA A 61 0.11 3.39 -3.52
N LYS A 62 -1.21 3.61 -3.64
CA LYS A 62 -1.92 3.53 -4.92
C LYS A 62 -1.46 4.57 -5.94
N VAL A 63 -1.01 5.74 -5.49
CA VAL A 63 -0.46 6.78 -6.38
C VAL A 63 0.95 6.42 -6.85
N ILE A 64 1.77 5.85 -5.96
CA ILE A 64 3.17 5.50 -6.25
C ILE A 64 3.29 4.24 -7.13
N ILE A 65 2.49 3.20 -6.86
CA ILE A 65 2.60 1.89 -7.53
C ILE A 65 2.62 2.01 -9.06
N PRO A 66 1.71 2.74 -9.73
CA PRO A 66 1.72 2.88 -11.18
C PRO A 66 3.00 3.51 -11.73
N GLN A 67 3.61 4.45 -10.99
CA GLN A 67 4.81 5.18 -11.42
C GLN A 67 6.03 4.26 -11.45
N ILE A 68 6.18 3.40 -10.43
CA ILE A 68 7.30 2.46 -10.34
C ILE A 68 7.04 1.16 -11.11
N SER A 69 5.78 0.85 -11.40
CA SER A 69 5.38 -0.43 -11.99
C SER A 69 6.06 -0.70 -13.34
N ASP A 70 6.26 0.31 -14.18
CA ASP A 70 6.88 0.11 -15.50
C ASP A 70 8.36 -0.24 -15.40
N ALA A 71 9.08 0.38 -14.46
CA ALA A 71 10.48 0.04 -14.20
C ALA A 71 10.59 -1.36 -13.58
N VAL A 72 9.76 -1.66 -12.58
CA VAL A 72 9.74 -2.96 -11.90
C VAL A 72 9.42 -4.08 -12.90
N ASN A 73 8.40 -3.93 -13.73
CA ASN A 73 8.00 -4.96 -14.71
C ASN A 73 9.10 -5.32 -15.70
N LYS A 74 9.97 -4.37 -16.06
CA LYS A 74 11.13 -4.63 -16.93
C LYS A 74 12.20 -5.48 -16.23
N SER A 75 12.33 -5.35 -14.91
CA SER A 75 13.26 -6.13 -14.10
C SER A 75 12.71 -7.50 -13.68
N LEU A 76 11.40 -7.76 -13.81
CA LEU A 76 10.80 -9.03 -13.42
C LEU A 76 11.13 -10.16 -14.42
N ARG A 77 11.44 -11.33 -13.87
CA ARG A 77 11.69 -12.56 -14.64
C ARG A 77 10.47 -13.02 -15.43
N LYS A 78 10.67 -13.58 -16.63
CA LYS A 78 9.58 -13.98 -17.55
C LYS A 78 8.62 -14.99 -16.94
N GLU A 79 9.10 -15.85 -16.05
CA GLU A 79 8.35 -16.91 -15.36
C GLU A 79 7.39 -16.37 -14.30
N GLN A 80 7.57 -15.13 -13.84
CA GLN A 80 6.70 -14.51 -12.85
C GLN A 80 5.38 -14.09 -13.52
N ALA A 81 4.35 -14.92 -13.42
CA ALA A 81 3.03 -14.64 -13.98
C ALA A 81 2.13 -13.78 -13.07
N ARG A 82 2.44 -13.68 -11.77
CA ARG A 82 1.61 -12.97 -10.79
C ARG A 82 2.14 -11.57 -10.51
N PHE A 83 1.23 -10.64 -10.20
CA PHE A 83 1.54 -9.24 -9.88
C PHE A 83 2.23 -8.49 -11.04
N ARG A 84 1.92 -8.87 -12.27
CA ARG A 84 2.20 -8.09 -13.48
C ARG A 84 0.97 -7.23 -13.82
N LYS A 85 1.18 -6.22 -14.68
CA LYS A 85 0.07 -5.52 -15.36
C LYS A 85 -0.74 -6.48 -16.20
#